data_AF-U1GFQ3-F1
#
_entry.id   AF-U1GFQ3-F1
#
_cell.length_a   1.000
_cell.length_b   1.000
_cell.length_c   1.000
_cell.angle_alpha   90.00
_cell.angle_beta   90.00
_cell.angle_gamma   90.00
#
_symmetry.space_group_name_H-M   'P 1'
#
loop_
_entity.id
_entity.type
_entity.pdbx_description
1 polymer ?
#
loop_
_entity_poly.entity_id
_entity_poly.type
_entity_poly.pdbx_seq_one_letter_code
_entity_poly.pdbx_strand_id
1 'polypeptide(L)' 'MNIDWASLGLVAIVTIAATVLIVSIVSGGALMLDRAHARSEAGKDGATGLIVLGWSAIGVAGLIVLYGLYLLIPYFH' A
#
# COMPACT_ATOMS: atom_id res chain seq x y z
N MET A 1 28.14 25.51 -8.12
CA MET A 1 26.90 24.71 -8.08
C MET A 1 26.24 24.99 -6.74
N ASN A 2 25.04 25.55 -6.72
CA ASN A 2 24.31 25.83 -5.49
C ASN A 2 23.36 24.66 -5.25
N ILE A 3 23.51 23.94 -4.15
CA ILE A 3 22.64 22.81 -3.83
C ILE A 3 21.32 23.37 -3.31
N ASP A 4 20.22 23.02 -3.96
CA ASP A 4 18.90 23.34 -3.46
C ASP A 4 18.50 22.32 -2.38
N TRP A 5 18.80 22.69 -1.14
CA TRP A 5 18.45 21.92 0.05
C TRP A 5 16.95 21.76 0.26
N ALA A 6 16.13 22.70 -0.23
CA ALA A 6 14.68 22.63 -0.10
C ALA A 6 14.11 21.53 -0.99
N SER A 7 14.57 21.46 -2.24
CA SER A 7 14.20 20.39 -3.16
C SER A 7 14.57 19.01 -2.62
N LEU A 8 15.74 18.88 -1.99
CA LEU A 8 16.20 17.61 -1.41
C LEU A 8 15.35 17.20 -0.19
N GLY A 9 15.00 18.16 0.67
CA GLY A 9 14.08 17.94 1.79
C GLY A 9 12.68 17.51 1.33
N LEU A 10 12.17 18.11 0.26
CA LEU A 10 10.85 17.78 -0.30
C LEU A 10 10.79 16.32 -0.77
N VAL A 11 11.78 15.88 -1.55
CA VAL A 11 11.85 14.49 -2.04
C VAL A 11 11.93 13.51 -0.87
N ALA A 12 12.73 13.82 0.15
CA ALA A 12 12.85 12.97 1.35
C ALA A 12 11.49 12.81 2.06
N ILE A 13 10.77 13.91 2.30
CA ILE A 13 9.46 13.90 2.95
C ILE A 13 8.45 13.09 2.13
N VAL A 14 8.37 13.34 0.82
CA VAL A 14 7.43 12.64 -0.07
C VAL A 14 7.74 11.14 -0.10
N THR A 15 9.02 10.77 -0.16
CA THR A 15 9.43 9.36 -0.17
C THR A 15 9.05 8.65 1.12
N ILE A 16 9.30 9.27 2.28
CA ILE A 16 8.94 8.71 3.58
C ILE A 16 7.41 8.60 3.70
N ALA A 17 6.67 9.65 3.35
CA ALA A 17 5.22 9.68 3.44
C ALA A 17 4.57 8.60 2.56
N ALA A 18 5.03 8.47 1.30
CA ALA A 18 4.57 7.43 0.39
C ALA A 18 4.89 6.02 0.91
N THR A 19 6.09 5.82 1.48
CA THR A 19 6.49 4.54 2.08
C THR A 19 5.58 4.18 3.25
N VAL A 20 5.38 5.11 4.20
CA VAL A 20 4.52 4.89 5.37
C VAL A 20 3.09 4.56 4.93
N LEU A 21 2.55 5.29 3.95
CA LEU A 21 1.21 5.06 3.42
C LEU A 21 1.08 3.64 2.84
N ILE A 22 1.97 3.25 1.92
CA ILE A 22 1.92 1.94 1.26
C ILE A 22 2.10 0.81 2.28
N VAL A 23 3.10 0.91 3.15
CA VAL A 23 3.38 -0.11 4.18
C VAL A 23 2.18 -0.26 5.12
N SER A 24 1.53 0.84 5.50
CA SER A 24 0.36 0.80 6.38
C SER A 24 -0.84 0.11 5.73
N ILE A 25 -1.11 0.38 4.44
CA ILE A 25 -2.19 -0.27 3.69
C ILE A 25 -1.91 -1.77 3.56
N VAL A 26 -0.69 -2.14 3.15
CA VAL A 26 -0.30 -3.55 2.95
C VAL A 26 -0.32 -4.30 4.29
N SER A 27 0.24 -3.72 5.35
CA SER A 27 0.24 -4.32 6.70
C SER A 27 -1.19 -4.49 7.22
N GLY A 28 -2.05 -3.49 7.00
CA GLY A 28 -3.48 -3.57 7.34
C GLY A 28 -4.19 -4.70 6.59
N GLY A 29 -3.96 -4.81 5.28
CA GLY A 29 -4.51 -5.89 4.46
C GLY A 29 -4.03 -7.28 4.87
N ALA A 30 -2.73 -7.43 5.14
CA ALA A 30 -2.15 -8.66 5.64
C ALA A 30 -2.73 -9.06 7.02
N LEU A 31 -2.88 -8.10 7.93
CA LEU A 31 -3.49 -8.34 9.25
C LEU A 31 -4.96 -8.79 9.13
N MET A 32 -5.72 -8.23 8.19
CA MET A 32 -7.09 -8.66 7.93
C MET A 32 -7.15 -10.09 7.39
N LEU A 33 -6.24 -10.45 6.50
CA LEU A 33 -6.17 -11.80 5.93
C LEU A 33 -5.75 -12.83 7.00
N ASP A 34 -4.79 -12.49 7.86
CA ASP A 34 -4.34 -13.31 8.98
C ASP A 34 -5.49 -13.60 9.96
N ARG A 35 -6.24 -12.54 10.34
CA ARG A 35 -7.45 -12.68 11.16
C ARG A 35 -8.53 -13.52 10.46
N ALA A 36 -8.62 -13.46 9.13
CA ALA A 36 -9.58 -14.25 8.35
C ALA A 36 -9.23 -15.74 8.41
N HIS A 37 -7.94 -16.05 8.31
CA HIS A 37 -7.41 -17.41 8.40
C HIS A 37 -7.76 -18.03 9.76
N ALA A 38 -7.41 -17.33 10.85
CA ALA A 38 -7.72 -17.77 12.21
C ALA A 38 -9.23 -17.96 12.45
N ARG A 39 -10.07 -17.11 11.83
CA ARG A 39 -11.53 -17.19 11.94
C ARG A 39 -12.12 -18.36 11.14
N SER A 40 -11.52 -18.68 10.00
CA SER A 40 -11.87 -19.83 9.17
C SER A 40 -11.54 -21.15 9.88
N GLU A 41 -10.36 -21.25 10.48
CA GLU A 41 -9.93 -22.42 11.25
C GLU A 41 -10.82 -22.66 12.48
N ALA A 42 -11.28 -21.58 13.13
CA ALA A 42 -12.21 -21.65 14.25
C ALA A 42 -13.68 -21.92 13.84
N GLY A 43 -13.97 -22.10 12.55
CA GLY A 43 -15.34 -22.32 12.04
C GLY A 43 -16.29 -21.15 12.29
N LYS A 44 -15.77 -19.92 12.42
CA LYS A 44 -16.55 -18.73 12.74
C LYS A 44 -16.94 -17.97 11.46
N ASP A 45 -18.18 -17.49 11.42
CA ASP A 45 -18.66 -16.65 10.33
C ASP A 45 -17.92 -15.31 10.24
N GLY A 46 -17.85 -14.77 9.02
CA GLY A 46 -17.24 -13.48 8.70
C GLY A 46 -15.81 -13.53 8.17
N ALA A 47 -15.23 -14.73 8.00
CA ALA A 47 -13.91 -14.88 7.38
C ALA A 47 -13.86 -14.34 5.95
N THR A 48 -14.88 -14.64 5.14
CA THR A 48 -14.97 -14.16 3.73
C THR A 48 -14.90 -12.64 3.63
N GLY A 49 -15.57 -11.91 4.53
CA GLY A 49 -15.54 -10.45 4.53
C GLY A 49 -14.14 -9.89 4.81
N LEU A 50 -13.41 -10.52 5.74
CA LEU A 50 -12.02 -10.14 6.05
C LEU A 50 -11.05 -10.48 4.91
N ILE A 51 -11.27 -11.60 4.21
CA ILE A 51 -10.48 -11.96 3.00
C ILE A 51 -10.68 -10.91 1.92
N VAL A 52 -11.93 -10.54 1.61
CA VAL A 52 -12.25 -9.53 0.60
C VAL A 52 -11.62 -8.18 0.97
N LEU A 53 -11.76 -7.76 2.23
CA LEU A 53 -11.19 -6.50 2.72
C LEU A 53 -9.66 -6.52 2.61
N GLY A 54 -9.00 -7.60 3.05
CA GLY A 54 -7.55 -7.75 2.99
C GLY A 54 -7.00 -7.69 1.56
N TRP A 55 -7.59 -8.46 0.64
CA TRP A 55 -7.20 -8.42 -0.77
C TRP A 55 -7.53 -7.10 -1.44
N SER A 56 -8.63 -6.44 -1.08
CA SER A 56 -8.95 -5.12 -1.62
C SER A 56 -7.91 -4.08 -1.22
N ALA A 57 -7.43 -4.10 0.04
CA ALA A 57 -6.36 -3.21 0.50
C ALA A 57 -5.04 -3.46 -0.26
N ILE A 58 -4.66 -4.73 -0.43
CA ILE A 58 -3.47 -5.12 -1.22
C ILE A 58 -3.62 -4.69 -2.68
N GLY A 59 -4.80 -4.89 -3.27
CA GLY A 59 -5.11 -4.45 -4.64
C GLY A 59 -4.99 -2.94 -4.80
N VAL A 60 -5.54 -2.15 -3.88
CA VAL A 60 -5.41 -0.69 -3.87
C VAL A 60 -3.95 -0.26 -3.75
N ALA A 61 -3.17 -0.87 -2.85
CA ALA A 61 -1.74 -0.59 -2.75
C ALA A 61 -1.00 -0.90 -4.07
N GLY A 62 -1.34 -2.02 -4.72
CA GLY A 62 -0.81 -2.38 -6.04
C GLY A 62 -1.16 -1.35 -7.11
N LEU A 63 -2.41 -0.88 -7.16
CA LEU A 63 -2.84 0.16 -8.10
C LEU A 63 -2.10 1.49 -7.88
N ILE A 64 -1.85 1.88 -6.63
CA ILE A 64 -1.06 3.08 -6.31
C ILE A 64 0.37 2.95 -6.87
N VAL A 65 1.01 1.79 -6.71
CA VAL A 65 2.35 1.53 -7.25
C VAL A 65 2.34 1.55 -8.78
N LEU A 66 1.36 0.89 -9.42
CA LEU A 66 1.21 0.88 -10.87
C LEU A 66 0.99 2.28 -11.43
N TYR A 67 0.22 3.10 -10.73
CA TYR A 67 0.03 4.51 -11.10
C TYR A 67 1.34 5.31 -10.97
N GLY A 68 2.12 5.09 -9.91
CA GLY A 68 3.46 5.66 -9.78
C GLY A 68 4.39 5.28 -10.94
N LEU A 69 4.36 4.02 -11.37
CA LEU A 69 5.13 3.54 -12.52
C LEU A 69 4.64 4.17 -13.85
N TYR A 70 3.32 4.32 -14.02
CA TYR A 70 2.73 5.00 -15.18
C TYR A 70 3.23 6.45 -15.31
N LEU A 71 3.29 7.18 -14.19
CA LEU A 71 3.81 8.56 -14.17
C LEU A 71 5.33 8.63 -14.31
N LEU A 72 6.06 7.62 -13.86
CA LEU A 72 7.53 7.57 -13.97
C LEU A 72 7.98 7.26 -15.40
N ILE A 73 7.20 6.47 -16.16
CA ILE A 73 7.54 6.04 -17.51
C ILE A 73 6.84 6.95 -18.54
N PRO A 74 7.56 7.89 -19.18
CA PRO A 74 6.94 8.90 -20.05
C PRO A 74 6.33 8.31 -21.33
N TYR A 75 6.70 7.09 -21.73
CA TYR A 75 6.10 6.43 -22.89
C TYR A 75 4.60 6.12 -22.71
N PHE A 76 4.13 6.01 -21.47
CA PHE A 76 2.74 5.64 -21.21
C PHE A 76 1.77 6.84 -21.23
N HIS A 77 2.26 8.09 -21.23
CA HIS A 77 1.44 9.30 -21.26
C HIS A 77 2.02 10.39 -22.17
#